data_AF-A0A453C8H7-F1
#
_entry.id   AF-A0A453C8H7-F1
#
_cell.length_a   1.000
_cell.length_b   1.000
_cell.length_c   1.000
_cell.angle_alpha   90.00
_cell.angle_beta   90.00
_cell.angle_gamma   90.00
#
_symmetry.space_group_name_H-M   'P 1'
#
loop_
_entity.id
_entity.type
_entity.pdbx_description
1 polymer ?
#
loop_
_entity_poly.entity_id
_entity_poly.type
_entity_poly.pdbx_seq_one_letter_code
_entity_poly.pdbx_strand_id
1 'polypeptide(L)'
;LAGEHFICTPRFSLSMRPWSKLAHAGSGKFEYHVELELRGIPAQAWHLSAAEHILRRSCWIERLHPHTRSRADLATFRLSGRTHDPAGIRRAAALEVVEQIPARTSSDAPSIRTLTFPISIDIVRAEKIRATLPRAPAAPGPDPDRGAGNGNDEGPGQGPGRARRRGRKRRRSET
;
A
#
# COMPACT_ATOMS: atom_id res chain seq x y z
N LEU A 1 16.39 3.58 -12.33
CA LEU A 1 16.12 4.96 -12.80
C LEU A 1 15.60 4.86 -14.22
N ALA A 2 14.28 4.73 -14.39
CA ALA A 2 13.64 4.48 -15.69
C ALA A 2 12.65 5.63 -15.91
N GLY A 3 12.98 6.58 -16.80
CA GLY A 3 12.08 7.68 -17.14
C GLY A 3 12.76 9.02 -17.49
N GLU A 4 14.07 9.18 -17.29
CA GLU A 4 14.77 10.39 -17.75
C GLU A 4 15.11 10.26 -19.24
N HIS A 5 14.69 11.24 -20.04
CA HIS A 5 15.05 11.34 -21.45
C HIS A 5 16.12 12.42 -21.62
N PHE A 6 17.23 12.07 -22.28
CA PHE A 6 18.34 12.99 -22.48
C PHE A 6 18.41 13.41 -23.94
N ILE A 7 18.45 14.73 -24.17
CA ILE A 7 18.75 15.32 -25.47
C ILE A 7 20.15 15.90 -25.36
N CYS A 8 21.11 15.31 -26.07
CA CYS A 8 22.50 15.73 -26.06
C CYS A 8 22.86 16.40 -27.39
N THR A 9 23.45 17.59 -27.33
CA THR A 9 24.06 18.28 -28.47
C THR A 9 25.50 18.66 -28.10
N PRO A 10 26.37 19.00 -29.07
CA PRO A 10 27.76 19.39 -28.77
C PRO A 10 27.92 20.64 -27.90
N ARG A 11 26.85 21.45 -27.75
CA ARG A 11 26.88 22.72 -27.02
C ARG A 11 26.07 22.69 -25.71
N PHE A 12 25.13 21.76 -25.57
CA PHE A 12 24.32 21.62 -24.36
C PHE A 12 23.73 20.22 -24.24
N SER A 13 23.34 19.86 -23.02
CA SER A 13 22.56 18.65 -22.73
C SER A 13 21.31 19.03 -21.93
N LEU A 14 20.17 18.44 -22.29
CA LEU A 14 18.90 18.59 -21.59
C LEU A 14 18.48 17.25 -21.01
N SER A 15 18.13 17.23 -19.74
CA SER A 15 17.45 16.09 -19.11
C SER A 15 15.97 16.42 -18.93
N MET A 16 15.10 15.67 -19.60
CA MET A 16 13.66 15.78 -19.46
C MET A 16 13.19 14.69 -18.50
N ARG A 17 12.56 15.12 -17.41
CA ARG A 17 11.86 14.23 -16.49
C ARG A 17 10.38 14.22 -16.84
N PRO A 18 9.65 13.12 -16.62
CA PRO A 18 8.21 13.14 -16.71
C PRO A 18 7.67 14.23 -15.80
N TRP A 19 6.70 14.99 -16.30
CA TRP A 19 6.09 16.03 -15.50
C TRP A 19 5.55 15.45 -14.20
N SER A 20 5.88 16.10 -13.08
CA SER A 20 5.38 15.73 -11.77
C SER A 20 4.82 16.97 -11.07
N LYS A 21 3.82 16.76 -10.22
CA LYS A 21 3.18 17.82 -9.42
C LYS A 21 4.02 18.23 -8.21
N LEU A 22 5.34 17.97 -8.22
CA LEU A 22 6.24 18.23 -7.09
C LEU A 22 6.63 19.69 -6.95
N ALA A 23 6.45 20.51 -7.99
CA ALA A 23 6.68 21.95 -7.88
C ALA A 23 5.77 22.53 -6.79
N HIS A 24 6.37 23.16 -5.77
CA HIS A 24 5.71 23.73 -4.59
C HIS A 24 4.96 22.73 -3.69
N ALA A 25 5.18 21.42 -3.84
CA ALA A 25 4.51 20.40 -3.03
C ALA A 25 5.46 19.71 -2.05
N GLY A 26 4.99 19.49 -0.82
CA GLY A 26 5.56 18.48 0.07
C GLY A 26 5.15 17.08 -0.41
N SER A 27 6.08 16.13 -0.42
CA SER A 27 5.81 14.74 -0.77
C SER A 27 6.02 13.84 0.45
N GLY A 28 5.00 13.07 0.80
CA GLY A 28 5.06 12.02 1.81
C GLY A 28 4.54 10.70 1.23
N LYS A 29 4.93 9.59 1.84
CA LYS A 29 4.30 8.29 1.59
C LYS A 29 3.39 7.99 2.77
N PHE A 30 2.40 7.14 2.60
CA PHE A 30 1.75 6.54 3.76
C PHE A 30 2.57 5.32 4.18
N GLU A 31 2.99 5.31 5.43
CA GLU A 31 3.85 4.28 6.01
C GLU A 31 3.07 3.08 6.51
N TYR A 32 1.76 3.21 6.73
CA TYR A 32 0.93 2.18 7.33
C TYR A 32 -0.32 1.88 6.52
N HIS A 33 -0.66 0.59 6.46
CA HIS A 33 -1.98 0.10 6.09
C HIS A 33 -2.76 -0.16 7.38
N VAL A 34 -4.01 0.32 7.45
CA VAL A 34 -4.87 0.20 8.63
C VAL A 34 -6.23 -0.38 8.26
N GLU A 35 -6.78 -1.17 9.18
CA GLU A 35 -8.19 -1.58 9.16
C GLU A 35 -8.90 -0.88 10.31
N LEU A 36 -10.00 -0.20 10.00
CA LEU A 36 -10.75 0.64 10.93
C LEU A 36 -12.19 0.17 11.06
N GLU A 37 -12.73 0.34 12.27
CA GLU A 37 -14.15 0.18 12.57
C GLU A 37 -14.69 1.48 13.14
N LEU A 38 -15.75 2.01 12.51
CA LEU A 38 -16.50 3.14 13.01
C LEU A 38 -17.86 2.67 13.51
N ARG A 39 -18.21 3.00 14.76
CA ARG A 39 -19.52 2.65 15.35
C ARG A 39 -20.30 3.90 15.72
N GLY A 40 -21.62 3.84 15.58
CA GLY A 40 -22.53 4.97 15.79
C GLY A 40 -22.89 5.74 14.52
N ILE A 41 -22.45 5.28 13.35
CA ILE A 41 -22.86 5.88 12.07
C ILE A 41 -24.33 5.52 11.81
N PRO A 42 -25.23 6.51 11.66
CA PRO A 42 -26.64 6.23 11.44
C PRO A 42 -26.91 5.77 10.00
N ALA A 43 -28.02 5.07 9.79
CA ALA A 43 -28.37 4.47 8.50
C ALA A 43 -28.42 5.49 7.34
N GLN A 44 -28.95 6.69 7.59
CA GLN A 44 -29.02 7.75 6.58
C GLN A 44 -27.64 8.30 6.15
N ALA A 45 -26.62 8.15 6.99
CA ALA A 45 -25.25 8.61 6.72
C ALA A 45 -24.30 7.45 6.36
N TRP A 46 -24.83 6.29 5.99
CA TRP A 46 -24.05 5.09 5.66
C TRP A 46 -23.47 5.15 4.25
N HIS A 47 -22.53 6.07 4.04
CA HIS A 47 -21.86 6.31 2.77
C HIS A 47 -20.38 6.66 2.96
N LEU A 48 -19.56 6.48 1.92
CA LEU A 48 -18.12 6.71 1.97
C LEU A 48 -17.76 8.14 2.44
N SER A 49 -18.48 9.16 1.97
CA SER A 49 -18.20 10.55 2.32
C SER A 49 -18.42 10.87 3.81
N ALA A 50 -19.28 10.13 4.53
CA ALA A 50 -19.39 10.28 5.98
C ALA A 50 -18.11 9.78 6.66
N ALA A 51 -17.58 8.62 6.24
CA ALA A 51 -16.31 8.11 6.74
C ALA A 51 -15.14 9.04 6.41
N GLU A 52 -15.09 9.62 5.21
CA GLU A 52 -14.09 10.64 4.85
C GLU A 52 -14.19 11.87 5.75
N HIS A 53 -15.41 12.35 6.03
CA HIS A 53 -15.61 13.45 6.97
C HIS A 53 -15.19 13.08 8.41
N ILE A 54 -15.41 11.82 8.82
CA ILE A 54 -15.04 11.30 10.13
C ILE A 54 -13.52 11.00 10.24
N LEU A 55 -12.79 10.75 9.17
CA LEU A 55 -11.35 10.49 9.24
C LEU A 55 -10.51 11.72 8.86
N ARG A 56 -11.08 12.64 8.08
CA ARG A 56 -10.45 13.87 7.60
C ARG A 56 -9.07 13.55 7.00
N ARG A 57 -8.03 14.24 7.48
CA ARG A 57 -6.64 14.13 7.01
C ARG A 57 -5.86 12.98 7.68
N SER A 58 -6.44 12.28 8.65
CA SER A 58 -5.72 11.27 9.43
C SER A 58 -5.58 9.92 8.72
N CYS A 59 -6.47 9.61 7.77
CA CYS A 59 -6.45 8.36 7.03
C CYS A 59 -7.03 8.56 5.63
N TRP A 60 -6.31 8.09 4.62
CA TRP A 60 -6.82 7.96 3.26
C TRP A 60 -7.52 6.61 3.10
N ILE A 61 -8.78 6.60 2.66
CA ILE A 61 -9.58 5.38 2.55
C ILE A 61 -9.26 4.68 1.23
N GLU A 62 -8.87 3.41 1.30
CA GLU A 62 -8.61 2.59 0.11
C GLU A 62 -9.84 1.78 -0.31
N ARG A 63 -10.55 1.20 0.68
CA ARG A 63 -11.62 0.25 0.41
C ARG A 63 -12.61 0.15 1.56
N LEU A 64 -13.89 0.04 1.23
CA LEU A 64 -14.92 -0.36 2.19
C LEU A 64 -15.01 -1.89 2.27
N HIS A 65 -15.22 -2.41 3.49
CA HIS A 65 -15.44 -3.84 3.69
C HIS A 65 -16.74 -4.30 3.00
N PRO A 66 -16.82 -5.53 2.46
CA PRO A 66 -18.03 -6.02 1.80
C PRO A 66 -19.30 -5.92 2.65
N HIS A 67 -19.20 -6.21 3.95
CA HIS A 67 -20.35 -6.13 4.86
C HIS A 67 -20.89 -4.69 4.96
N THR A 68 -19.99 -3.70 5.05
CA THR A 68 -20.35 -2.28 5.05
C THR A 68 -20.95 -1.83 3.73
N ARG A 69 -20.44 -2.33 2.60
CA ARG A 69 -21.01 -2.04 1.27
C ARG A 69 -22.42 -2.62 1.11
N SER A 70 -22.61 -3.86 1.56
CA SER A 70 -23.91 -4.56 1.50
C SER A 70 -24.94 -4.01 2.48
N ARG A 71 -24.52 -3.21 3.47
CA ARG A 71 -25.36 -2.73 4.58
C ARG A 71 -26.00 -3.87 5.39
N ALA A 72 -25.39 -5.06 5.39
CA ALA A 72 -25.88 -6.23 6.12
C ALA A 72 -25.78 -6.06 7.64
N ASP A 73 -24.80 -5.28 8.11
CA ASP A 73 -24.62 -4.91 9.51
C ASP A 73 -24.40 -3.40 9.60
N LEU A 74 -25.37 -2.70 10.20
CA LEU A 74 -25.33 -1.25 10.44
C LEU A 74 -24.77 -0.90 11.83
N ALA A 75 -24.32 -1.88 12.63
CA ALA A 75 -23.64 -1.60 13.90
C ALA A 75 -22.21 -1.11 13.67
N THR A 76 -21.53 -1.63 12.64
CA THR A 76 -20.10 -1.38 12.41
C THR A 76 -19.77 -1.04 10.95
N PHE A 77 -19.25 0.16 10.74
CA PHE A 77 -18.75 0.61 9.45
C PHE A 77 -17.26 0.28 9.34
N ARG A 78 -16.91 -0.73 8.53
CA ARG A 78 -15.57 -1.29 8.40
C ARG A 78 -14.92 -0.84 7.10
N LEU A 79 -13.67 -0.39 7.19
CA LEU A 79 -12.89 0.03 6.02
C LEU A 79 -11.39 -0.25 6.19
N SER A 80 -10.68 -0.29 5.07
CA SER A 80 -9.23 -0.27 5.04
C SER A 80 -8.71 1.02 4.42
N GLY A 81 -7.55 1.46 4.88
CA GLY A 81 -6.95 2.71 4.42
C GLY A 81 -5.47 2.78 4.71
N ARG A 82 -4.89 3.94 4.39
CA ARG A 82 -3.51 4.25 4.70
C ARG A 82 -3.39 5.49 5.56
N THR A 83 -2.37 5.49 6.41
CA THR A 83 -2.07 6.62 7.30
C THR A 83 -0.56 6.81 7.43
N HIS A 84 -0.15 8.03 7.79
CA HIS A 84 1.23 8.33 8.13
C HIS A 84 1.62 7.77 9.50
N ASP A 85 0.68 7.85 10.44
CA ASP A 85 0.86 7.40 11.80
C ASP A 85 -0.49 6.92 12.39
N PRO A 86 -0.64 5.61 12.67
CA PRO A 86 -1.82 5.06 13.31
C PRO A 86 -2.12 5.68 14.69
N ALA A 87 -1.11 6.18 15.41
CA ALA A 87 -1.32 6.83 16.70
C ALA A 87 -2.00 8.20 16.55
N GLY A 88 -1.81 8.88 15.42
CA GLY A 88 -2.47 10.15 15.08
C GLY A 88 -3.94 10.03 14.67
N ILE A 89 -4.47 8.81 14.50
CA ILE A 89 -5.90 8.61 14.22
C ILE A 89 -6.71 8.82 15.50
N ARG A 90 -7.67 9.74 15.44
CA ARG A 90 -8.60 10.02 16.53
C ARG A 90 -9.47 8.80 16.85
N ARG A 91 -9.80 8.61 18.13
CA ARG A 91 -10.63 7.49 18.64
C ARG A 91 -12.11 7.81 18.78
N ALA A 92 -12.44 9.10 18.74
CA ALA A 92 -13.80 9.58 18.82
C ALA A 92 -14.00 10.76 17.86
N ALA A 93 -15.22 10.90 17.35
CA ALA A 93 -15.65 12.02 16.52
C ALA A 93 -17.14 12.28 16.71
N ALA A 94 -17.60 13.45 16.29
CA ALA A 94 -19.02 13.75 16.13
C ALA A 94 -19.33 13.82 14.63
N LEU A 95 -20.37 13.12 14.21
CA LEU A 95 -20.94 13.23 12.87
C LEU A 95 -22.21 14.08 12.94
N GLU A 96 -22.23 15.17 12.20
CA GLU A 96 -23.39 16.05 12.09
C GLU A 96 -24.15 15.76 10.79
N VAL A 97 -25.45 15.52 10.90
CA VAL A 97 -26.35 15.33 9.77
C VAL A 97 -27.40 16.43 9.80
N VAL A 98 -27.50 17.17 8.69
CA VAL A 98 -28.53 18.20 8.53
C VAL A 98 -29.86 17.52 8.21
N GLU A 99 -30.89 17.86 8.97
CA GLU A 99 -32.25 17.41 8.77
C GLU A 99 -33.13 18.61 8.38
N GLN A 100 -33.81 18.49 7.25
CA GLN A 100 -34.85 19.44 6.84
C GLN A 100 -36.19 18.95 7.36
N ILE A 101 -36.85 19.79 8.14
CA ILE A 101 -38.15 19.49 8.73
C ILE A 101 -39.22 20.11 7.85
N PRO A 102 -40.11 19.29 7.27
CA PRO A 102 -41.20 19.81 6.46
C PRO A 102 -42.14 20.65 7.33
N ALA A 103 -42.71 21.69 6.73
CA ALA A 103 -43.75 22.49 7.34
C ALA A 103 -44.97 21.62 7.69
N ARG A 104 -45.54 21.81 8.89
CA ARG A 104 -46.71 21.02 9.34
C ARG A 104 -48.01 21.51 8.72
N THR A 105 -48.05 22.75 8.24
CA THR A 105 -49.17 23.37 7.55
C THR A 105 -48.64 24.18 6.36
N SER A 106 -49.49 24.48 5.39
CA SER A 106 -49.11 25.27 4.20
C SER A 106 -48.69 26.71 4.50
N SER A 107 -48.94 27.20 5.73
CA SER A 107 -48.57 28.55 6.17
C SER A 107 -47.24 28.59 6.92
N ASP A 108 -46.70 27.44 7.32
CA ASP A 108 -45.49 27.36 8.13
C ASP A 108 -44.25 27.22 7.24
N ALA A 109 -43.11 27.76 7.68
CA ALA A 109 -41.86 27.62 6.93
C ALA A 109 -41.17 26.29 7.28
N PRO A 110 -40.55 25.59 6.31
CA PRO A 110 -39.68 24.46 6.64
C PRO A 110 -38.52 24.93 7.51
N SER A 111 -38.14 24.13 8.50
CA SER A 111 -37.03 24.44 9.40
C SER A 111 -35.87 23.47 9.19
N ILE A 112 -34.67 23.89 9.60
CA ILE A 112 -33.44 23.10 9.47
C ILE A 112 -32.89 22.85 10.87
N ARG A 113 -32.47 21.62 11.16
CA ARG A 113 -31.72 21.28 12.37
C ARG A 113 -30.50 20.41 12.06
N THR A 114 -29.60 20.31 13.03
CA THR A 114 -28.46 19.40 12.96
C THR A 114 -28.63 18.29 14.00
N LEU A 115 -28.46 17.05 13.56
CA LEU A 115 -28.43 15.86 14.39
C LEU A 115 -26.97 15.45 14.61
N THR A 116 -26.54 15.34 15.87
CA THR A 116 -25.16 14.99 16.21
C THR A 116 -25.07 13.55 16.70
N PHE A 117 -24.27 12.74 16.03
CA PHE A 117 -24.05 11.33 16.35
C PHE A 117 -22.62 11.13 16.89
N PRO A 118 -22.45 10.57 18.10
CA PRO A 118 -21.13 10.22 18.61
C PRO A 118 -20.61 8.98 17.87
N ILE A 119 -19.41 9.11 17.32
CA ILE A 119 -18.74 8.04 16.59
C ILE A 119 -17.52 7.58 17.38
N SER A 120 -17.43 6.27 17.62
CA SER A 120 -16.19 5.63 18.11
C SER A 120 -15.41 5.06 16.94
N ILE A 121 -14.08 5.15 17.01
CA ILE A 121 -13.16 4.77 15.95
C ILE A 121 -12.12 3.83 16.54
N ASP A 122 -12.19 2.58 16.13
CA ASP A 122 -11.25 1.53 16.53
C ASP A 122 -10.29 1.21 15.38
N ILE A 123 -9.01 1.06 15.71
CA ILE A 123 -8.02 0.49 14.80
C ILE A 123 -7.97 -1.00 15.10
N VAL A 124 -8.48 -1.81 14.19
CA VAL A 124 -8.45 -3.28 14.31
C VAL A 124 -7.07 -3.81 13.97
N ARG A 125 -6.43 -3.22 12.97
CA ARG A 125 -5.12 -3.64 12.48
C ARG A 125 -4.33 -2.43 11.98
N ALA A 126 -3.03 -2.42 12.24
CA ALA A 126 -2.11 -1.46 11.69
C ALA A 126 -0.80 -2.16 11.31
N GLU A 127 -0.40 -2.04 10.05
CA GLU A 127 0.77 -2.71 9.50
C GLU A 127 1.66 -1.74 8.77
N LYS A 128 2.95 -1.76 9.10
CA LYS A 128 3.93 -0.94 8.40
C LYS A 128 4.15 -1.49 7.00
N ILE A 129 3.96 -0.64 6.00
CA ILE A 129 4.22 -0.94 4.59
C ILE A 129 5.73 -1.07 4.42
N ARG A 130 6.20 -2.30 4.27
CA ARG A 130 7.63 -2.57 4.04
C ARG A 130 8.02 -2.05 2.67
N ALA A 131 9.13 -1.31 2.61
CA ALA A 131 9.74 -0.99 1.33
C ALA A 131 10.23 -2.29 0.70
N THR A 132 9.71 -2.64 -0.48
CA THR A 132 10.32 -3.66 -1.31
C THR A 132 11.70 -3.15 -1.72
N LEU A 133 12.76 -3.71 -1.14
CA LEU A 133 14.12 -3.45 -1.62
C LEU A 133 14.17 -3.87 -3.10
N PRO A 134 14.73 -3.06 -4.01
CA PRO A 134 14.99 -3.50 -5.36
C PRO A 134 15.81 -4.79 -5.29
N ARG A 135 15.32 -5.86 -5.90
CA ARG A 135 16.11 -7.10 -6.02
C ARG A 135 17.41 -6.73 -6.71
N ALA A 136 18.54 -6.97 -6.05
CA ALA A 136 19.85 -6.72 -6.64
C ALA A 136 19.90 -7.43 -8.01
N PRO A 137 20.36 -6.76 -9.08
CA PRO A 137 20.56 -7.44 -10.36
C PRO A 137 21.48 -8.64 -10.10
N ALA A 138 21.11 -9.79 -10.65
CA ALA A 138 21.94 -10.99 -10.55
C ALA A 138 23.35 -10.63 -11.04
N ALA A 139 24.36 -10.96 -10.24
CA ALA A 139 25.75 -10.78 -10.65
C ALA A 139 25.95 -11.45 -12.03
N PRO A 140 26.69 -10.82 -12.96
CA PRO A 140 27.07 -11.48 -14.20
C PRO A 140 27.73 -12.81 -13.85
N GLY A 141 27.21 -13.90 -14.42
CA GLY A 141 27.85 -15.21 -14.29
C GLY A 141 29.27 -15.14 -14.86
N PRO A 142 30.23 -15.93 -14.33
CA PRO A 142 31.58 -15.98 -14.88
C PRO A 142 31.51 -16.41 -16.35
N ASP A 143 32.10 -15.60 -17.23
CA ASP A 143 32.27 -15.90 -18.65
C ASP A 143 33.05 -17.22 -18.82
N PRO A 144 32.49 -18.27 -19.43
CA PRO A 144 33.16 -19.54 -19.56
C PRO A 144 34.01 -19.65 -20.84
N ASP A 145 34.53 -18.53 -21.36
CA ASP A 145 35.28 -18.56 -22.63
C ASP A 145 36.41 -17.52 -22.72
N ARG A 146 37.50 -17.78 -21.99
CA ARG A 146 38.84 -17.39 -22.46
C ARG A 146 39.74 -18.62 -22.37
N GLY A 147 39.70 -19.39 -23.47
CA GLY A 147 40.58 -20.53 -23.70
C GLY A 147 42.05 -20.16 -23.54
N ALA A 148 42.74 -20.90 -22.68
CA ALA A 148 44.18 -20.97 -22.63
C ALA A 148 44.65 -21.99 -23.67
N GLY A 149 45.31 -21.52 -24.73
CA GLY A 149 46.29 -22.26 -25.51
C GLY A 149 47.55 -21.37 -25.60
N ASN A 150 48.78 -21.85 -25.57
CA ASN A 150 49.32 -23.16 -25.95
C ASN A 150 50.77 -23.28 -25.43
N GLY A 151 51.18 -24.50 -25.04
CA GLY A 151 52.54 -25.09 -25.06
C GLY A 151 53.63 -24.48 -24.15
N ASN A 152 54.60 -25.20 -23.59
CA ASN A 152 55.03 -26.59 -23.59
C ASN A 152 55.92 -26.75 -22.33
N ASP A 153 55.96 -27.93 -21.71
CA ASP A 153 57.19 -28.75 -21.54
C ASP A 153 57.06 -29.84 -20.47
N GLU A 154 57.87 -30.86 -20.70
CA GLU A 154 57.75 -32.27 -20.35
C GLU A 154 57.97 -32.64 -18.86
N GLY A 155 57.45 -33.83 -18.48
CA GLY A 155 57.92 -34.55 -17.30
C GLY A 155 56.93 -35.58 -16.73
N PRO A 156 57.20 -36.90 -16.78
CA PRO A 156 56.21 -37.94 -16.48
C PRO A 156 56.23 -38.35 -15.00
N GLY A 157 55.04 -38.61 -14.42
CA GLY A 157 54.92 -39.06 -13.03
C GLY A 157 53.60 -39.75 -12.72
N GLN A 158 53.64 -41.08 -12.80
CA GLN A 158 52.74 -42.12 -12.26
C GLN A 158 51.71 -41.74 -11.18
N GLY A 159 50.49 -42.30 -11.31
CA GLY A 159 49.69 -42.74 -10.15
C GLY A 159 48.16 -42.61 -10.29
N PRO A 160 47.37 -43.71 -10.30
CA PRO A 160 45.92 -43.67 -10.53
C PRO A 160 45.12 -43.67 -9.21
N GLY A 161 44.16 -42.75 -9.09
CA GLY A 161 43.28 -42.65 -7.92
C GLY A 161 41.79 -42.64 -8.30
N ARG A 162 41.20 -43.83 -8.40
CA ARG A 162 39.75 -44.07 -8.45
C ARG A 162 39.04 -43.54 -7.19
N ALA A 163 37.82 -43.01 -7.33
CA ALA A 163 36.60 -43.42 -6.60
C ALA A 163 35.48 -42.38 -6.80
N ARG A 164 34.40 -42.70 -7.52
CA ARG A 164 33.13 -43.29 -7.00
C ARG A 164 32.40 -42.34 -6.02
N ARG A 165 31.33 -41.65 -6.44
CA ARG A 165 29.95 -42.13 -6.68
C ARG A 165 29.22 -42.54 -5.38
N ARG A 166 27.98 -42.02 -5.25
CA ARG A 166 26.81 -42.42 -4.42
C ARG A 166 26.55 -41.48 -3.23
N GLY A 167 25.31 -41.08 -2.92
CA GLY A 167 23.97 -41.48 -3.37
C GLY A 167 22.94 -40.39 -2.99
N ARG A 168 21.81 -40.25 -3.70
CA ARG A 168 20.49 -40.89 -3.41
C ARG A 168 19.96 -40.54 -2.00
N LYS A 169 18.68 -40.28 -1.74
CA LYS A 169 17.42 -40.07 -2.49
C LYS A 169 16.35 -39.92 -1.40
N ARG A 170 15.29 -39.13 -1.66
CA ARG A 170 13.88 -39.38 -1.26
C ARG A 170 13.56 -39.27 0.25
N ARG A 171 12.33 -39.00 0.70
CA ARG A 171 11.01 -38.84 0.07
C ARG A 171 10.07 -38.12 1.06
N ARG A 172 9.09 -37.45 0.46
CA ARG A 172 7.76 -37.01 0.91
C ARG A 172 6.90 -38.08 1.61
N SER A 173 6.09 -37.65 2.58
CA SER A 173 4.66 -37.99 2.86
C SER A 173 4.27 -37.22 4.13
N GLU A 174 3.40 -36.21 4.14
CA GLU A 174 1.95 -36.18 3.88
C GLU A 174 1.16 -37.07 4.85
N THR A 175 0.44 -36.42 5.77
CA THR A 175 -0.86 -36.81 6.32
C THR A 175 -1.59 -35.51 6.63
#